data_AF-A0A377BE05-F1
#
_entry.id   AF-A0A377BE05-F1
#
_cell.length_a   1.000
_cell.length_b   1.000
_cell.length_c   1.000
_cell.angle_alpha   90.00
_cell.angle_beta   90.00
_cell.angle_gamma   90.00
#
_symmetry.space_group_name_H-M   'P 1'
#
loop_
_entity.id
_entity.type
_entity.pdbx_description
1 polymer ?
#
loop_
_entity_poly.entity_id
_entity_poly.type
_entity_poly.pdbx_seq_one_letter_code
_entity_poly.pdbx_strand_id
1 'polypeptide(L)'
;MYLPVEYVVTSSFTAMDKQSAIKALDDQIDKLEMTDDAAKSLLADLKVGLDMVSSGYISFGKSHQTLVVFADSPERLVKDTNIVTSTLEDLGLIVTYSTLSLGAAYFAQLPGNYTLRPRLSTLSSLNFAEMGKFS
;
A
#
# COMPACT_ATOMS: atom_id res chain seq x y z
N MET A 1 -14.06 -7.74 0.67
CA MET A 1 -14.05 -9.02 -0.11
C MET A 1 -14.80 -10.12 0.66
N TYR A 2 -15.59 -10.99 0.03
CA TYR A 2 -16.23 -12.14 0.69
C TYR A 2 -15.72 -13.45 0.08
N LEU A 3 -14.83 -14.13 0.79
CA LEU A 3 -14.28 -15.44 0.39
C LEU A 3 -14.62 -16.50 1.45
N PRO A 4 -14.78 -17.78 1.06
CA PRO A 4 -14.93 -18.90 1.99
C PRO A 4 -13.56 -19.31 2.60
N VAL A 5 -12.78 -18.32 3.04
CA VAL A 5 -11.42 -18.45 3.57
C VAL A 5 -11.34 -17.69 4.88
N GLU A 6 -10.67 -18.25 5.88
CA GLU A 6 -10.38 -17.54 7.13
C GLU A 6 -9.12 -16.68 6.93
N TYR A 7 -9.24 -15.37 7.08
CA TYR A 7 -8.13 -14.46 6.91
C TYR A 7 -8.28 -13.18 7.74
N VAL A 8 -7.14 -12.52 7.97
CA VAL A 8 -7.07 -11.16 8.53
C VAL A 8 -6.42 -10.25 7.51
N VAL A 9 -7.12 -9.17 7.14
CA VAL A 9 -6.55 -8.05 6.38
C VAL A 9 -6.15 -6.96 7.36
N THR A 10 -4.94 -6.43 7.21
CA THR A 10 -4.47 -5.27 7.94
C THR A 10 -3.98 -4.22 6.98
N SER A 11 -4.53 -3.01 7.10
CA SER A 11 -4.04 -1.82 6.41
C SER A 11 -3.62 -0.79 7.45
N SER A 12 -2.43 -0.22 7.29
CA SER A 12 -1.93 0.85 8.17
C SER A 12 -1.36 1.99 7.36
N PHE A 13 -1.53 3.20 7.87
CA PHE A 13 -1.00 4.42 7.30
C PHE A 13 -0.33 5.26 8.37
N THR A 14 0.86 5.78 8.07
CA THR A 14 1.57 6.75 8.90
C THR A 14 1.80 7.99 8.08
N ALA A 15 1.10 9.08 8.40
CA ALA A 15 1.29 10.36 7.75
C ALA A 15 2.74 10.82 7.89
N MET A 16 3.31 11.35 6.82
CA MET A 16 4.58 12.06 6.88
C MET A 16 4.32 13.54 7.18
N ASP A 17 5.35 14.25 7.65
CA ASP A 17 5.24 15.69 7.83
C ASP A 17 5.05 16.39 6.47
N LYS A 18 4.34 17.51 6.49
CA LYS A 18 3.95 18.24 5.28
C LYS A 18 5.15 18.68 4.45
N GLN A 19 6.23 19.13 5.09
CA GLN A 19 7.41 19.63 4.38
C GLN A 19 8.16 18.50 3.69
N SER A 20 8.32 17.35 4.33
CA SER A 20 8.89 16.15 3.71
C SER A 20 8.04 15.65 2.55
N ALA A 21 6.70 15.71 2.66
CA ALA A 21 5.81 15.34 1.56
C ALA A 21 5.99 16.25 0.33
N ILE A 22 5.99 17.58 0.55
CA ILE A 22 6.24 18.58 -0.50
C ILE A 22 7.58 18.31 -1.17
N LYS A 23 8.65 18.19 -0.36
CA LYS A 23 9.99 17.93 -0.87
C LYS A 23 10.07 16.65 -1.71
N ALA A 24 9.46 15.56 -1.25
CA ALA A 24 9.48 14.29 -1.98
C ALA A 24 8.74 14.36 -3.32
N LEU A 25 7.67 15.14 -3.41
CA LEU A 25 6.94 15.37 -4.65
C LEU A 25 7.74 16.27 -5.60
N ASP A 26 8.32 17.36 -5.10
CA ASP A 26 9.18 18.26 -5.89
C ASP A 26 10.38 17.50 -6.46
N ASP A 27 11.13 16.76 -5.62
CA ASP A 27 12.29 15.97 -6.04
C ASP A 27 11.90 14.93 -7.15
N GLN A 28 10.68 14.39 -7.08
CA GLN A 28 10.16 13.45 -8.08
C GLN A 28 9.72 14.14 -9.38
N ILE A 29 9.13 15.33 -9.29
CA ILE A 29 8.77 16.16 -10.46
C ILE A 29 10.04 16.56 -11.20
N ASP A 30 11.03 17.10 -10.49
CA ASP A 30 12.31 17.53 -11.07
C ASP A 30 13.00 16.37 -11.80
N LYS A 31 13.03 15.18 -11.17
CA LYS A 31 13.61 13.99 -11.79
C LYS A 31 12.92 13.60 -13.09
N LEU A 32 11.58 13.70 -13.16
CA LEU A 32 10.82 13.39 -14.36
C LEU A 32 10.99 14.47 -15.43
N GLU A 33 11.04 15.75 -15.05
CA GLU A 33 11.31 16.85 -16.00
C GLU A 33 12.67 16.72 -16.69
N MET A 34 13.67 16.15 -15.99
CA MET A 34 15.00 15.87 -16.56
C MET A 34 15.00 14.67 -17.53
N THR A 35 13.98 13.83 -17.53
CA THR A 35 13.85 12.71 -18.48
C THR A 35 13.03 13.15 -19.68
N ASP A 36 13.63 13.15 -20.88
CA ASP A 36 12.98 13.54 -22.15
C ASP A 36 11.81 12.63 -22.57
N ASP A 37 11.59 11.53 -21.83
CA ASP A 37 10.51 10.56 -22.01
C ASP A 37 9.46 10.64 -20.88
N ALA A 38 9.28 11.82 -20.28
CA ALA A 38 8.34 12.00 -19.18
C ALA A 38 6.90 11.78 -19.63
N ALA A 39 6.19 10.86 -18.97
CA ALA A 39 4.75 10.73 -19.09
C ALA A 39 4.07 12.04 -18.62
N LYS A 40 3.70 12.91 -19.57
CA LYS A 40 3.12 14.24 -19.30
C LYS A 40 1.92 14.21 -18.35
N SER A 41 1.13 13.14 -18.42
CA SER A 41 0.01 12.89 -17.50
C SER A 41 0.48 12.69 -16.06
N LEU A 42 1.49 11.83 -15.83
CA LEU A 42 2.05 11.60 -14.50
C LEU A 42 2.59 12.88 -13.88
N LEU A 43 3.25 13.72 -14.68
CA LEU A 43 3.81 14.98 -14.22
C LEU A 43 2.69 15.97 -13.82
N ALA A 44 1.60 16.02 -14.58
CA ALA A 44 0.42 16.81 -14.22
C ALA A 44 -0.21 16.30 -12.91
N ASP A 45 -0.36 14.98 -12.76
CA ASP A 45 -0.91 14.36 -11.54
C ASP A 45 -0.05 14.66 -10.31
N LEU A 46 1.27 14.63 -10.45
CA LEU A 46 2.20 14.99 -9.36
C LEU A 46 2.07 16.46 -8.96
N LYS A 47 1.93 17.38 -9.93
CA LYS A 47 1.71 18.80 -9.65
C LYS A 47 0.39 19.06 -8.94
N VAL A 48 -0.68 18.35 -9.32
CA VAL A 48 -1.97 18.39 -8.61
C VAL A 48 -1.81 17.85 -7.17
N GLY A 49 -1.14 16.71 -7.00
CA GLY A 49 -0.85 16.15 -5.67
C GLY A 49 -0.06 17.12 -4.78
N LEU A 50 0.93 17.82 -5.33
CA LEU A 50 1.72 18.82 -4.63
C LEU A 50 0.86 19.98 -4.13
N ASP A 51 -0.04 20.51 -4.96
CA ASP A 51 -0.96 21.57 -4.56
C ASP A 51 -1.92 21.11 -3.47
N MET A 52 -2.46 19.89 -3.58
CA MET A 52 -3.36 19.31 -2.57
C MET A 52 -2.65 19.09 -1.23
N VAL A 53 -1.37 18.71 -1.21
CA VAL A 53 -0.57 18.62 0.03
C VAL A 53 -0.27 20.02 0.58
N SER A 54 0.09 20.95 -0.30
CA SER A 54 0.44 22.33 0.06
C SER A 54 -0.74 23.09 0.67
N SER A 55 -1.95 22.85 0.18
CA SER A 55 -3.21 23.38 0.76
C SER A 55 -3.69 22.61 2.00
N GLY A 56 -3.11 21.44 2.29
CA GLY A 56 -3.51 20.59 3.42
C GLY A 56 -4.77 19.77 3.15
N TYR A 57 -5.21 19.68 1.90
CA TYR A 57 -6.38 18.88 1.50
C TYR A 57 -6.12 17.37 1.58
N ILE A 58 -4.90 16.93 1.27
CA ILE A 58 -4.43 15.55 1.50
C ILE A 58 -3.13 15.54 2.29
N SER A 59 -2.82 14.37 2.85
CA SER A 59 -1.47 14.07 3.35
C SER A 59 -0.84 12.98 2.48
N PHE A 60 0.48 12.89 2.47
CA PHE A 60 1.18 11.69 2.03
C PHE A 60 1.63 10.91 3.25
N GLY A 61 1.92 9.63 3.07
CA GLY A 61 2.39 8.80 4.17
C GLY A 61 2.91 7.46 3.72
N LYS A 62 3.40 6.70 4.70
CA LYS A 62 3.84 5.33 4.52
C LYS A 62 2.68 4.38 4.77
N SER A 63 2.31 3.64 3.73
CA SER A 63 1.27 2.62 3.75
C SER A 63 1.88 1.23 3.83
N HIS A 64 1.17 0.33 4.51
CA HIS A 64 1.45 -1.10 4.56
C HIS A 64 0.14 -1.88 4.52
N GLN A 65 0.10 -2.94 3.71
CA GLN A 65 -1.03 -3.86 3.62
C GLN A 65 -0.55 -5.30 3.74
N THR A 66 -1.23 -6.08 4.57
CA THR A 66 -1.05 -7.52 4.69
C THR A 66 -2.37 -8.24 4.71
N LEU A 67 -2.35 -9.47 4.20
CA LEU A 67 -3.41 -10.44 4.36
C LEU A 67 -2.76 -11.74 4.88
N VAL A 68 -3.23 -12.24 6.00
CA VAL A 68 -2.79 -13.52 6.56
C VAL A 68 -3.94 -14.50 6.51
N VAL A 69 -3.69 -15.66 5.91
CA VAL A 69 -4.64 -16.76 5.77
C VAL A 69 -4.42 -17.77 6.90
N PHE A 70 -5.51 -18.27 7.46
CA PHE A 70 -5.53 -19.29 8.50
C PHE A 70 -6.25 -20.54 7.98
N ALA A 71 -5.80 -21.72 8.39
CA ALA A 71 -6.42 -22.99 8.05
C ALA A 71 -5.97 -24.10 9.01
N ASP A 72 -6.81 -25.13 9.16
CA ASP A 72 -6.56 -26.26 10.08
C ASP A 72 -5.55 -27.29 9.56
N SER A 73 -5.14 -27.21 8.29
CA SER A 73 -4.13 -28.10 7.71
C SER A 73 -3.24 -27.38 6.68
N PRO A 74 -2.01 -27.84 6.44
CA PRO A 74 -1.13 -27.29 5.40
C PRO A 74 -1.74 -27.36 3.99
N GLU A 75 -2.42 -28.45 3.65
CA GLU A 75 -3.07 -28.63 2.35
C GLU A 75 -4.19 -27.62 2.16
N ARG A 76 -4.98 -27.38 3.22
CA ARG A 76 -6.04 -26.37 3.20
C ARG A 76 -5.46 -24.97 3.13
N LEU A 77 -4.38 -24.68 3.85
CA LEU A 77 -3.70 -23.39 3.82
C LEU A 77 -3.24 -23.04 2.40
N VAL A 78 -2.63 -23.99 1.69
CA VAL A 78 -2.20 -23.79 0.29
C VAL A 78 -3.41 -23.50 -0.61
N LYS A 79 -4.48 -24.28 -0.48
CA LYS A 79 -5.71 -24.08 -1.28
C LYS A 79 -6.31 -22.70 -1.03
N ASP A 80 -6.49 -22.32 0.22
CA ASP A 80 -7.13 -21.07 0.62
C ASP A 80 -6.27 -19.85 0.26
N THR A 81 -4.96 -19.98 0.39
CA THR A 81 -4.00 -18.97 -0.07
C THR A 81 -4.10 -18.76 -1.59
N ASN A 82 -4.21 -19.83 -2.37
CA ASN A 82 -4.36 -19.71 -3.83
C ASN A 82 -5.68 -19.02 -4.21
N ILE A 83 -6.79 -19.33 -3.51
CA ILE A 83 -8.09 -18.65 -3.73
C ILE A 83 -7.98 -17.15 -3.48
N VAL A 84 -7.31 -16.77 -2.37
CA VAL A 84 -7.10 -15.36 -2.03
C VAL A 84 -6.23 -14.68 -3.09
N THR A 85 -5.09 -15.29 -3.46
CA THR A 85 -4.18 -14.74 -4.45
C THR A 85 -4.87 -14.52 -5.79
N SER A 86 -5.58 -15.53 -6.32
CA SER A 86 -6.29 -15.39 -7.60
C SER A 86 -7.35 -14.29 -7.54
N THR A 87 -8.09 -14.19 -6.43
CA THR A 87 -9.11 -13.15 -6.28
C THR A 87 -8.51 -11.75 -6.27
N LEU A 88 -7.37 -11.56 -5.61
CA LEU A 88 -6.68 -10.26 -5.57
C LEU A 88 -6.09 -9.91 -6.94
N GLU A 89 -5.52 -10.89 -7.65
CA GLU A 89 -5.00 -10.72 -9.01
C GLU A 89 -6.13 -10.37 -10.01
N ASP A 90 -7.30 -11.00 -9.90
CA ASP A 90 -8.49 -10.68 -10.71
C ASP A 90 -8.99 -9.24 -10.46
N LEU A 91 -8.74 -8.70 -9.26
CA LEU A 91 -9.00 -7.29 -8.91
C LEU A 91 -7.87 -6.34 -9.38
N GLY A 92 -6.86 -6.85 -10.05
CA GLY A 92 -5.72 -6.08 -10.56
C GLY A 92 -4.64 -5.78 -9.52
N LEU A 93 -4.67 -6.45 -8.36
CA LEU A 93 -3.66 -6.28 -7.31
C LEU A 93 -2.46 -7.20 -7.56
N ILE A 94 -1.27 -6.68 -7.28
CA ILE A 94 -0.04 -7.47 -7.29
C ILE A 94 0.20 -8.03 -5.90
N VAL A 95 0.17 -9.35 -5.77
CA VAL A 95 0.39 -10.05 -4.50
C VAL A 95 1.83 -10.53 -4.40
N THR A 96 2.42 -10.49 -3.21
CA THR A 96 3.76 -11.04 -2.97
C THR A 96 3.83 -11.75 -1.63
N TYR A 97 4.18 -13.03 -1.65
CA TYR A 97 4.38 -13.81 -0.44
C TYR A 97 5.45 -13.20 0.47
N SER A 98 5.16 -13.13 1.76
CA SER A 98 6.06 -12.50 2.73
C SER A 98 7.31 -13.32 3.02
N THR A 99 7.27 -14.65 2.87
CA THR A 99 8.40 -15.59 3.11
C THR A 99 9.32 -15.16 4.26
N LEU A 100 10.49 -14.57 3.98
CA LEU A 100 11.46 -14.10 4.98
C LEU A 100 10.90 -13.04 5.95
N SER A 101 9.95 -12.23 5.48
CA SER A 101 9.30 -11.17 6.25
C SER A 101 7.99 -11.62 6.92
N LEU A 102 7.65 -12.91 6.87
CA LEU A 102 6.37 -13.42 7.39
C LEU A 102 6.13 -13.04 8.85
N GLY A 103 7.13 -13.19 9.71
CA GLY A 103 7.00 -12.81 11.13
C GLY A 103 6.68 -11.32 11.31
N ALA A 104 7.39 -10.45 10.60
CA ALA A 104 7.11 -9.01 10.64
C ALA A 104 5.71 -8.70 10.08
N ALA A 105 5.34 -9.28 8.94
CA ALA A 105 4.03 -9.11 8.31
C ALA A 105 2.87 -9.59 9.20
N TYR A 106 3.06 -10.65 9.97
CA TYR A 106 2.10 -11.14 10.95
C TYR A 106 1.96 -10.17 12.13
N PHE A 107 3.07 -9.71 12.72
CA PHE A 107 3.02 -8.76 13.84
C PHE A 107 2.55 -7.37 13.45
N ALA A 108 2.59 -7.01 12.16
CA ALA A 108 2.04 -5.76 11.64
C ALA A 108 0.54 -5.58 11.92
N GLN A 109 -0.18 -6.68 12.17
CA GLN A 109 -1.61 -6.69 12.53
C GLN A 109 -1.88 -6.05 13.89
N LEU A 110 -0.88 -6.01 14.77
CA LEU A 110 -1.03 -5.48 16.11
C LEU A 110 -1.20 -3.95 16.07
N PRO A 111 -2.24 -3.39 16.72
CA PRO A 111 -2.42 -1.94 16.78
C PRO A 111 -1.19 -1.23 17.33
N GLY A 112 -0.82 -0.11 16.70
CA GLY A 112 0.34 0.71 17.11
C GLY A 112 1.70 0.16 16.68
N ASN A 113 1.76 -0.99 15.99
CA ASN A 113 3.02 -1.53 15.48
C ASN A 113 3.45 -0.85 14.17
N TYR A 114 4.19 0.24 14.29
CA TYR A 114 4.70 0.98 13.13
C TYR A 114 6.06 0.48 12.62
N THR A 115 6.76 -0.36 13.39
CA THR A 115 8.13 -0.81 13.12
C THR A 115 8.18 -2.07 12.27
N LEU A 116 7.29 -3.03 12.51
CA LEU A 116 7.27 -4.32 11.82
C LEU A 116 6.37 -4.28 10.58
N ARG A 117 6.66 -3.38 9.65
CA ARG A 117 5.89 -3.19 8.41
C ARG A 117 6.81 -3.37 7.19
N PRO A 118 6.97 -4.59 6.66
CA PRO A 118 7.80 -4.81 5.48
C PRO A 118 7.25 -4.09 4.24
N ARG A 119 8.10 -3.71 3.29
CA ARG A 119 7.69 -3.15 1.98
C ARG A 119 6.75 -1.93 2.05
N LEU A 120 7.05 -0.97 2.94
CA LEU A 120 6.30 0.28 3.01
C LEU A 120 6.29 1.02 1.67
N SER A 121 5.11 1.43 1.21
CA SER A 121 4.93 2.26 0.02
C SER A 121 4.56 3.69 0.44
N THR A 122 5.03 4.68 -0.32
CA THR A 122 4.58 6.06 -0.15
C THR A 122 3.35 6.29 -1.02
N LEU A 123 2.26 6.78 -0.46
CA LEU A 123 1.06 7.15 -1.21
C LEU A 123 0.26 8.24 -0.49
N SER A 124 -0.69 8.86 -1.21
CA SER A 124 -1.57 9.88 -0.65
C SER A 124 -2.61 9.26 0.28
N SER A 125 -3.11 10.03 1.25
CA SER A 125 -4.19 9.60 2.14
C SER A 125 -5.49 9.29 1.38
N LEU A 126 -5.70 9.92 0.22
CA LEU A 126 -6.82 9.63 -0.66
C LEU A 126 -6.69 8.23 -1.27
N ASN A 127 -5.55 7.92 -1.88
CA ASN A 127 -5.30 6.60 -2.46
C ASN A 127 -5.36 5.51 -1.39
N PHE A 128 -4.88 5.79 -0.17
CA PHE A 128 -5.02 4.88 0.97
C PHE A 128 -6.48 4.58 1.30
N ALA A 129 -7.31 5.62 1.41
CA ALA A 129 -8.72 5.49 1.74
C ALA A 129 -9.49 4.71 0.67
N GLU A 130 -9.13 4.88 -0.61
CA GLU A 130 -9.72 4.11 -1.71
C GLU A 130 -9.36 2.63 -1.65
N MET A 131 -8.14 2.28 -1.23
CA MET A 131 -7.76 0.88 -1.02
C MET A 131 -8.60 0.18 0.07
N GLY A 132 -9.08 0.93 1.07
CA GLY A 132 -9.98 0.41 2.09
C GLY A 132 -11.36 -0.02 1.58
N LYS A 133 -11.71 0.30 0.33
CA LYS A 133 -12.96 -0.19 -0.29
C LYS A 133 -12.87 -1.65 -0.74
N PHE A 134 -11.67 -2.21 -0.86
CA PHE A 134 -11.46 -3.60 -1.29
C PHE A 134 -11.40 -4.59 -0.12
N SER A 135 -11.15 -4.11 1.10
CA SER A 135 -11.16 -4.93 2.32
C SER A 135 -12.55 -5.42 2.67
#